data_AF-W1J2U0-F1
#
_entry.id   AF-W1J2U0-F1
#
_cell.length_a   1.000
_cell.length_b   1.000
_cell.length_c   1.000
_cell.angle_alpha   90.00
_cell.angle_beta   90.00
_cell.angle_gamma   90.00
#
_symmetry.space_group_name_H-M   'P 1'
#
loop_
_entity.id
_entity.type
_entity.pdbx_description
1 polymer ?
#
loop_
_entity_poly.entity_id
_entity_poly.type
_entity_poly.pdbx_seq_one_letter_code
_entity_poly.pdbx_strand_id
1 'polypeptide(L)'
;MTKTTVTFNFGNGPVDVEATKGEYKDIVLRENEFSTDPSWWRVKDENGIYTFSCLSGALAGGECHTEITKEENDKLRSGEMTAEEICRKYKIG
;
A
#
# COMPACT_ATOMS: atom_id res chain seq x y z
N MET A 1 6.52 27.37 2.25
CA MET A 1 5.78 26.17 2.68
C MET A 1 4.83 26.61 3.79
N THR A 2 3.52 26.47 3.59
CA THR A 2 2.51 26.86 4.59
C THR A 2 2.40 25.75 5.63
N LYS A 3 2.80 26.05 6.87
CA LYS A 3 2.58 25.16 8.01
C LYS A 3 1.14 25.35 8.51
N THR A 4 0.46 24.26 8.82
CA THR A 4 -0.89 24.28 9.41
C THR A 4 -0.80 23.64 10.78
N THR A 5 -1.33 24.30 11.80
CA THR A 5 -1.49 23.72 13.12
C THR A 5 -2.73 22.82 13.13
N VAL A 6 -2.54 21.56 13.48
CA VAL A 6 -3.63 20.58 13.63
C VAL A 6 -3.74 20.24 15.11
N THR A 7 -4.90 20.50 15.69
CA THR A 7 -5.19 20.19 17.10
C THR A 7 -5.85 18.81 17.21
N PHE A 8 -5.23 17.91 17.95
CA PHE A 8 -5.76 16.59 18.28
C PHE A 8 -6.31 16.60 19.70
N ASN A 9 -7.59 16.28 19.87
CA ASN A 9 -8.20 16.19 21.21
C ASN A 9 -8.06 14.77 21.75
N PHE A 10 -7.20 14.60 22.76
CA PHE A 10 -7.08 13.34 23.49
C PHE A 10 -7.75 13.46 24.87
N GLY A 11 -8.02 12.32 25.53
CA GLY A 11 -8.62 12.30 26.87
C GLY A 11 -7.79 13.02 27.96
N ASN A 12 -6.52 13.32 27.67
CA ASN A 12 -5.61 14.07 28.55
C ASN A 12 -5.46 15.55 28.12
N GLY A 13 -6.29 16.04 27.19
CA GLY A 13 -6.26 17.41 26.68
C GLY A 13 -5.90 17.52 25.18
N PRO A 14 -6.03 18.73 24.61
CA PRO A 14 -5.65 19.01 23.23
C PRO A 14 -4.12 19.03 23.06
N VAL A 15 -3.66 18.46 21.95
CA VAL A 15 -2.25 18.50 21.51
C VAL A 15 -2.21 19.18 20.14
N ASP A 16 -1.46 20.28 20.05
CA ASP A 16 -1.22 20.98 18.79
C ASP A 16 0.03 20.42 18.11
N VAL A 17 -0.11 20.04 16.84
CA VAL A 17 0.99 19.56 16.00
C VAL A 17 1.12 20.49 14.81
N GLU A 18 2.33 21.01 14.59
CA GLU A 18 2.65 21.70 13.33
C GLU A 18 2.82 20.66 12.22
N ALA A 19 1.85 20.61 11.29
CA ALA A 19 1.93 19.76 10.12
C ALA A 19 2.27 20.60 8.88
N THR A 20 3.15 20.06 8.04
CA THR A 20 3.25 20.50 6.65
C THR A 20 2.24 19.72 5.82
N LYS A 21 1.55 20.39 4.89
CA LYS A 21 0.68 19.70 3.93
C LYS A 21 1.56 18.74 3.11
N GLY A 22 1.44 17.44 3.38
CA GLY A 22 1.98 16.41 2.51
C GLY A 22 1.19 16.44 1.20
N GLU A 23 1.87 16.47 0.07
CA GLU A 23 1.23 16.19 -1.21
C GLU A 23 1.01 14.68 -1.29
N TYR A 24 -0.25 14.24 -1.21
CA TYR A 24 -0.60 12.88 -1.62
C TYR A 24 -0.34 12.80 -3.12
N LYS A 25 0.71 12.08 -3.51
CA LYS A 25 0.94 11.78 -4.92
C LYS A 25 0.08 10.59 -5.27
N ASP A 26 -0.83 10.77 -6.24
CA ASP A 26 -1.51 9.63 -6.85
C ASP A 26 -0.46 8.60 -7.29
N ILE A 27 -0.68 7.35 -6.88
CA ILE A 27 0.20 6.24 -7.24
C ILE A 27 -0.12 5.92 -8.71
N VAL A 28 0.72 6.43 -9.61
CA VAL A 28 0.66 6.12 -11.05
C VAL A 28 1.29 4.74 -11.26
N LEU A 29 0.47 3.76 -11.62
CA LEU A 29 0.94 2.44 -12.04
C LEU A 29 1.81 2.58 -13.30
N ARG A 30 2.97 1.92 -13.31
CA ARG A 30 3.84 1.81 -14.49
C ARG A 30 3.31 0.76 -15.48
N GLU A 31 3.82 0.73 -16.71
CA GLU A 31 3.38 -0.20 -17.78
C GLU A 31 3.40 -1.69 -17.36
N ASN A 32 4.29 -2.08 -16.44
CA ASN A 32 4.42 -3.45 -15.95
C ASN A 32 3.82 -3.66 -14.56
N GLU A 33 3.01 -2.73 -14.08
CA GLU A 33 2.37 -2.80 -12.77
C GLU A 33 0.85 -3.00 -12.91
N PHE A 34 0.29 -3.78 -12.00
CA PHE A 34 -1.13 -4.05 -11.92
C PHE A 34 -1.62 -3.83 -10.49
N SER A 35 -2.74 -3.13 -10.35
CA SER A 35 -3.49 -3.04 -9.11
C SER A 35 -4.94 -2.69 -9.41
N THR A 36 -5.87 -3.23 -8.64
CA THR A 36 -7.26 -2.75 -8.63
C THR A 36 -7.47 -1.63 -7.62
N ASP A 37 -6.56 -1.48 -6.65
CA ASP A 37 -6.56 -0.41 -5.65
C ASP A 37 -5.11 0.07 -5.42
N PRO A 38 -4.61 0.97 -6.28
CA PRO A 38 -3.22 1.42 -6.25
C PRO A 38 -2.89 2.23 -4.99
N SER A 39 -3.88 2.58 -4.16
CA SER A 39 -3.65 3.34 -2.93
C SER A 39 -2.87 2.57 -1.88
N TRP A 40 -2.85 1.24 -1.94
CA TRP A 40 -2.17 0.41 -0.94
C TRP A 40 -1.53 -0.87 -1.46
N TRP A 41 -1.76 -1.30 -2.71
CA TRP A 41 -1.05 -2.47 -3.26
C TRP A 41 -0.78 -2.38 -4.76
N ARG A 42 0.17 -3.16 -5.25
CA ARG A 42 0.48 -3.36 -6.66
C ARG A 42 1.26 -4.65 -6.89
N VAL A 43 1.16 -5.22 -8.08
CA VAL A 43 2.02 -6.30 -8.58
C VAL A 43 2.86 -5.77 -9.72
N LYS A 44 4.17 -5.99 -9.66
CA LYS A 44 5.11 -5.65 -10.73
C LYS A 44 5.58 -6.91 -11.43
N ASP A 45 5.51 -6.93 -12.76
CA ASP A 45 6.08 -7.99 -13.61
C ASP A 45 7.47 -7.57 -14.11
N GLU A 46 8.49 -8.34 -13.75
CA GLU A 46 9.84 -8.18 -14.28
C GLU A 46 10.34 -9.53 -14.83
N ASN A 47 10.25 -9.69 -16.15
CA ASN A 47 10.73 -10.88 -16.87
C ASN A 47 10.15 -12.20 -16.33
N GLY A 48 8.87 -12.22 -15.94
CA GLY A 48 8.20 -13.41 -15.42
C GLY A 48 8.37 -13.63 -13.91
N ILE A 49 9.00 -12.69 -13.20
CA ILE A 49 8.99 -12.60 -11.75
C ILE A 49 7.90 -11.60 -11.34
N TYR A 50 6.94 -12.05 -10.53
CA TYR A 50 5.81 -11.24 -10.09
C TYR A 50 6.03 -10.78 -8.65
N THR A 51 6.35 -9.50 -8.48
CA THR A 51 6.56 -8.91 -7.15
C THR A 51 5.29 -8.23 -6.68
N PHE A 52 4.63 -8.79 -5.67
CA PHE A 52 3.54 -8.15 -4.95
C PHE A 52 4.09 -7.17 -3.90
N SER A 53 3.61 -5.93 -3.95
CA SER A 53 3.94 -4.86 -3.02
C SER A 53 2.67 -4.37 -2.36
N CYS A 54 2.65 -4.23 -1.03
CA CYS A 54 1.52 -3.64 -0.32
C CYS A 54 1.96 -2.81 0.89
N LEU A 55 1.12 -1.86 1.29
CA LEU A 55 1.30 -1.09 2.52
C LEU A 55 0.93 -1.96 3.71
N SER A 56 1.89 -2.13 4.62
CA SER A 56 1.72 -2.87 5.87
C SER A 56 1.40 -1.90 7.01
N GLY A 57 0.34 -2.23 7.76
CA GLY A 57 0.00 -1.52 8.99
C GLY A 57 1.02 -1.80 10.09
N ALA A 58 1.58 -3.02 10.15
CA ALA A 58 2.58 -3.39 11.14
C ALA A 58 3.92 -2.67 10.95
N LEU A 59 4.25 -2.25 9.72
CA LEU A 59 5.43 -1.42 9.42
C LEU A 59 5.15 0.09 9.50
N ALA A 60 4.11 0.50 10.22
CA ALA A 60 3.72 1.90 10.35
C ALA A 60 3.51 2.60 8.98
N GLY A 61 2.96 1.88 8.00
CA GLY A 61 2.76 2.35 6.63
C GLY A 61 3.94 2.09 5.68
N GLY A 62 4.90 1.25 6.08
CA GLY A 62 5.97 0.79 5.18
C GLY A 62 5.45 -0.15 4.08
N GLU A 63 6.14 -0.18 2.94
CA GLU A 63 5.85 -1.11 1.84
C GLU A 63 6.49 -2.48 2.09
N CYS A 64 5.67 -3.52 2.16
CA CYS A 64 6.09 -4.92 2.12
C CYS A 64 6.14 -5.42 0.69
N HIS A 65 7.16 -6.21 0.38
CA HIS A 65 7.35 -6.81 -0.95
C HIS A 65 7.47 -8.33 -0.80
N THR A 66 6.80 -9.08 -1.66
CA THR A 66 6.93 -10.53 -1.73
C THR A 66 6.82 -11.01 -3.17
N GLU A 67 7.46 -12.12 -3.49
CA GLU A 67 7.33 -12.76 -4.80
C GLU A 67 6.11 -13.68 -4.79
N ILE A 68 5.22 -13.51 -5.77
CA ILE A 68 4.06 -14.36 -5.98
C ILE A 68 4.24 -15.21 -7.22
N THR A 69 3.55 -16.34 -7.26
CA THR A 69 3.55 -17.21 -8.44
C THR A 69 2.73 -16.60 -9.56
N LYS A 70 2.99 -17.05 -10.79
CA LYS A 70 2.20 -16.65 -11.97
C LYS A 70 0.71 -16.91 -11.77
N GLU A 71 0.36 -18.07 -11.22
CA GLU A 71 -1.04 -18.45 -10.97
C GLU A 71 -1.75 -17.48 -10.02
N GLU A 72 -1.05 -16.99 -9.00
CA GLU A 72 -1.57 -15.98 -8.08
C GLU A 72 -1.75 -14.62 -8.75
N ASN A 73 -0.79 -14.20 -9.57
CA ASN A 73 -0.94 -12.99 -10.38
C ASN A 73 -2.13 -13.11 -11.34
N ASP A 74 -2.31 -14.26 -11.99
CA ASP A 74 -3.42 -14.49 -12.91
C ASP A 74 -4.78 -14.45 -12.16
N LYS A 75 -4.85 -15.03 -10.95
CA LYS A 75 -6.03 -14.97 -10.08
C LYS A 75 -6.33 -13.57 -9.54
N LEU A 76 -5.30 -12.79 -9.22
CA LEU A 76 -5.45 -11.36 -8.86
C LEU A 76 -6.02 -10.56 -10.03
N ARG A 77 -5.57 -10.85 -11.26
CA ARG A 77 -6.02 -10.17 -12.49
C ARG A 77 -7.42 -10.57 -12.90
N SER A 78 -7.81 -11.83 -12.68
CA SER A 78 -9.17 -12.31 -12.92
C SER A 78 -10.16 -11.88 -11.84
N GLY A 79 -9.68 -11.46 -10.67
CA GLY A 79 -10.49 -11.15 -9.50
C GLY A 79 -10.97 -12.38 -8.72
N GLU A 80 -10.43 -13.56 -9.03
CA GLU A 80 -10.66 -14.79 -8.27
C GLU A 80 -9.93 -14.82 -6.92
N MET A 81 -8.92 -13.97 -6.77
CA MET A 81 -8.16 -13.79 -5.53
C MET A 81 -8.01 -12.30 -5.23
N THR A 82 -8.06 -11.93 -3.95
CA THR A 82 -7.87 -10.55 -3.49
C THR A 82 -6.46 -10.32 -2.94
N ALA A 83 -6.03 -9.06 -2.89
CA ALA A 83 -4.74 -8.67 -2.32
C ALA A 83 -4.64 -9.04 -0.83
N GLU A 84 -5.73 -9.00 -0.08
CA GLU A 84 -5.79 -9.42 1.32
C GLU A 84 -5.54 -10.92 1.49
N GLU A 85 -6.00 -11.75 0.55
CA GLU A 85 -5.74 -13.19 0.57
C GLU A 85 -4.25 -13.49 0.35
N ILE A 86 -3.59 -12.75 -0.54
CA ILE A 86 -2.12 -12.80 -0.70
C ILE A 86 -1.45 -12.38 0.61
N CYS A 87 -1.84 -11.25 1.20
CA CYS A 87 -1.27 -10.81 2.48
C CYS A 87 -1.41 -11.90 3.56
N ARG A 88 -2.57 -12.55 3.68
CA ARG A 88 -2.78 -13.66 4.63
C ARG A 88 -1.90 -14.86 4.32
N LYS A 89 -1.80 -15.26 3.05
CA LYS A 89 -0.99 -16.40 2.61
C LYS A 89 0.49 -16.20 2.92
N TYR A 90 0.99 -15.00 2.66
CA TYR A 90 2.39 -14.62 2.86
C TYR A 90 2.68 -14.06 4.26
N LYS A 91 1.67 -14.01 5.14
CA LYS A 91 1.76 -13.46 6.50
C LYS A 91 2.28 -12.02 6.52
N ILE A 92 1.86 -11.22 5.54
CA ILE A 92 2.08 -9.78 5.47
C ILE A 92 1.00 -9.11 6.33
N GLY A 93 1.42 -8.28 7.29
CA GLY A 93 0.55 -7.51 8.18
C GLY A 93 1.15 -6.14 8.42
#